data_AF-A0A1H7FK00-F1
#
_entry.id   AF-A0A1H7FK00-F1
#
_cell.length_a   1.000
_cell.length_b   1.000
_cell.length_c   1.000
_cell.angle_alpha   90.00
_cell.angle_beta   90.00
_cell.angle_gamma   90.00
#
_symmetry.space_group_name_H-M   'P 1'
#
loop_
_entity.id
_entity.type
_entity.pdbx_description
1 polymer ?
#
loop_
_entity_poly.entity_id
_entity_poly.type
_entity_poly.pdbx_seq_one_letter_code
_entity_poly.pdbx_strand_id
1 'polypeptide(L)'
;MLKKKKTGLVIGLFTLLSLLMFVGLFRSVIPVFPDHALSMIVGILAYLSLSFIILTSEWKQKIATAFAGVTGAVMIGFHLIAEMSLIAAIRFPAMTNPFGYAALAAFITALVMKVLSRIDQWSRIRQYVHGVLTIGVGFVYWHVASIGIVATTWLFIVPFTAILVWTLYHFVSVIILNKKRFALLSPEDTQV
;
A
#
# COMPACT_ATOMS: atom_id res chain seq x y z
N MET A 1 -2.53 -2.90 -28.56
CA MET A 1 -1.14 -2.53 -28.20
C MET A 1 -1.02 -1.34 -27.23
N LEU A 2 -1.79 -0.26 -27.38
CA LEU A 2 -1.71 0.95 -26.54
C LEU A 2 -1.95 0.72 -25.03
N LYS A 3 -2.92 -0.12 -24.64
CA LYS A 3 -3.14 -0.49 -23.22
C LYS A 3 -1.94 -1.24 -22.61
N LYS A 4 -1.34 -2.18 -23.35
CA LYS A 4 -0.15 -2.95 -22.91
C LYS A 4 1.09 -2.05 -22.76
N LYS A 5 1.32 -1.10 -23.70
CA LYS A 5 2.44 -0.13 -23.60
C LYS A 5 2.30 0.79 -22.38
N LYS A 6 1.09 1.25 -22.08
CA LYS A 6 0.81 2.06 -20.86
C LYS A 6 1.05 1.25 -19.58
N THR A 7 0.63 -0.01 -19.52
CA THR A 7 0.91 -0.91 -18.38
C THR A 7 2.41 -1.11 -18.17
N GLY A 8 3.20 -1.32 -19.23
CA GLY A 8 4.65 -1.47 -19.13
C GLY A 8 5.35 -0.23 -18.57
N LEU A 9 4.94 0.97 -19.01
CA LEU A 9 5.48 2.23 -18.48
C LEU A 9 5.14 2.42 -17.01
N VAL A 10 3.90 2.12 -16.60
CA VAL A 10 3.47 2.21 -15.20
C VAL A 10 4.28 1.28 -14.31
N ILE A 11 4.46 0.01 -14.71
CA ILE A 11 5.29 -0.95 -13.97
C ILE A 11 6.74 -0.47 -13.93
N GLY A 12 7.29 -0.01 -15.05
CA GLY A 12 8.67 0.49 -15.11
C GLY A 12 8.89 1.67 -14.16
N LEU A 13 7.97 2.62 -14.12
CA LEU A 13 8.05 3.76 -13.20
C LEU A 13 7.91 3.32 -11.73
N PHE A 14 6.98 2.42 -11.42
CA PHE A 14 6.84 1.87 -10.08
C PHE A 14 8.13 1.16 -9.62
N THR A 15 8.72 0.34 -10.48
CA THR A 15 9.99 -0.35 -10.21
C THR A 15 11.13 0.65 -10.00
N LEU A 16 11.24 1.68 -10.85
CA LEU A 16 12.25 2.72 -10.70
C LEU A 16 12.14 3.45 -9.36
N LEU A 17 10.92 3.90 -8.99
CA LEU A 17 10.68 4.55 -7.71
C LEU A 17 11.00 3.63 -6.53
N SER A 18 10.63 2.36 -6.62
CA SER A 18 10.95 1.34 -5.60
C SER A 18 12.47 1.17 -5.44
N LEU A 19 13.22 1.11 -6.54
CA LEU A 19 14.67 1.00 -6.51
C LEU A 19 15.32 2.24 -5.87
N LEU A 20 14.86 3.44 -6.23
CA LEU A 20 15.35 4.68 -5.61
C LEU A 20 15.09 4.69 -4.10
N MET A 21 13.90 4.26 -3.66
CA MET A 21 13.61 4.09 -2.22
C MET A 21 14.59 3.15 -1.56
N PHE A 22 14.88 1.98 -2.14
CA PHE A 22 15.86 1.04 -1.59
C PHE A 22 17.26 1.64 -1.55
N VAL A 23 17.67 2.39 -2.56
CA VAL A 23 18.97 3.08 -2.54
C VAL A 23 19.02 4.09 -1.38
N GLY A 24 17.99 4.91 -1.18
CA GLY A 24 17.90 5.82 -0.04
C GLY A 24 17.90 5.09 1.31
N LEU A 25 17.18 3.97 1.39
CA LEU A 25 17.12 3.13 2.58
C LEU A 25 18.51 2.61 2.97
N PHE A 26 19.19 1.94 2.05
CA PHE A 26 20.47 1.28 2.32
C PHE A 26 21.64 2.26 2.46
N ARG A 27 21.60 3.41 1.78
CA ARG A 27 22.70 4.39 1.83
C ARG A 27 22.59 5.41 2.95
N SER A 28 21.38 5.71 3.43
CA SER A 28 21.17 6.84 4.35
C SER A 28 20.45 6.45 5.63
N VAL A 29 19.42 5.60 5.55
CA VAL A 29 18.57 5.30 6.72
C VAL A 29 19.14 4.14 7.54
N ILE A 30 19.42 3.00 6.91
CA ILE A 30 19.93 1.78 7.58
C ILE A 30 21.25 2.01 8.33
N PRO A 31 22.26 2.70 7.77
CA PRO A 31 23.51 2.93 8.49
C PRO A 31 23.34 3.71 9.80
N VAL A 32 22.26 4.49 9.93
CA VAL A 32 21.93 5.27 11.14
C VAL A 32 21.12 4.43 12.14
N PHE A 33 20.34 3.45 11.67
CA PHE A 33 19.50 2.57 12.49
C PHE A 33 19.72 1.08 12.15
N PRO A 34 20.93 0.54 12.37
CA PRO A 34 21.27 -0.83 11.96
C PRO A 34 20.40 -1.88 12.66
N ASP A 35 20.04 -1.68 13.92
CA ASP A 35 19.23 -2.61 14.70
C ASP A 35 17.78 -2.71 14.17
N HIS A 36 17.31 -1.67 13.49
CA HIS A 36 15.97 -1.62 12.90
C HIS A 36 15.96 -1.99 11.41
N ALA A 37 17.11 -2.30 10.81
CA ALA A 37 17.26 -2.48 9.37
C ALA A 37 16.31 -3.53 8.79
N LEU A 38 16.21 -4.70 9.45
CA LEU A 38 15.32 -5.77 9.03
C LEU A 38 13.86 -5.32 9.03
N SER A 39 13.43 -4.66 10.10
CA SER A 39 12.07 -4.16 10.21
C SER A 39 11.76 -3.12 9.13
N MET A 40 12.67 -2.16 8.90
CA MET A 40 12.51 -1.13 7.88
C MET A 40 12.40 -1.70 6.46
N ILE A 41 13.27 -2.66 6.11
CA ILE A 41 13.24 -3.34 4.81
C ILE A 41 11.88 -4.01 4.59
N VAL A 42 11.42 -4.77 5.58
CA VAL A 42 10.18 -5.53 5.48
C VAL A 42 8.97 -4.59 5.43
N GLY A 43 8.97 -3.52 6.23
CA GLY A 43 7.92 -2.49 6.22
C GLY A 43 7.79 -1.80 4.86
N ILE A 44 8.91 -1.54 4.18
CA ILE A 44 8.91 -0.97 2.82
C ILE A 44 8.39 -1.99 1.81
N LEU A 45 8.78 -3.26 1.91
CA LEU A 45 8.24 -4.31 1.04
C LEU A 45 6.73 -4.47 1.20
N ALA A 46 6.22 -4.34 2.42
CA ALA A 46 4.79 -4.31 2.70
C ALA A 46 4.10 -3.10 2.04
N TYR A 47 4.65 -1.89 2.21
CA TYR A 47 4.16 -0.68 1.56
C TYR A 47 4.08 -0.80 0.04
N LEU A 48 5.16 -1.30 -0.59
CA LEU A 48 5.24 -1.50 -2.03
C LEU A 48 4.23 -2.55 -2.49
N SER A 49 4.07 -3.65 -1.74
CA SER A 49 3.09 -4.69 -2.08
C SER A 49 1.66 -4.17 -2.03
N LEU A 50 1.31 -3.41 -0.99
CA LEU A 50 0.01 -2.76 -0.84
C LEU A 50 -0.28 -1.80 -2.00
N SER A 51 0.67 -0.90 -2.27
CA SER A 51 0.57 0.07 -3.35
C SER A 51 0.42 -0.62 -4.71
N PHE A 52 1.20 -1.69 -4.94
CA PHE A 52 1.15 -2.46 -6.18
C PHE A 52 -0.18 -3.19 -6.37
N ILE A 53 -0.77 -3.77 -5.30
CA ILE A 53 -2.12 -4.36 -5.37
C ILE A 53 -3.14 -3.32 -5.81
N ILE A 54 -3.08 -2.11 -5.25
CA ILE A 54 -4.02 -1.02 -5.58
C ILE A 54 -3.86 -0.63 -7.05
N LEU A 55 -2.62 -0.45 -7.52
CA LEU A 55 -2.31 -0.03 -8.89
C LEU A 55 -2.64 -1.11 -9.95
N THR A 56 -2.57 -2.39 -9.60
CA THR A 56 -2.73 -3.50 -10.55
C THR A 56 -4.10 -4.17 -10.52
N SER A 57 -4.97 -3.81 -9.57
CA SER A 57 -6.29 -4.46 -9.39
C SER A 57 -7.19 -4.41 -10.63
N GLU A 58 -7.03 -3.39 -11.46
CA GLU A 58 -7.84 -3.16 -12.66
C GLU A 58 -7.36 -3.96 -13.87
N TRP A 59 -6.14 -4.52 -13.82
CA TRP A 59 -5.48 -5.09 -15.01
C TRP A 59 -5.99 -6.47 -15.41
N LYS A 60 -7.05 -6.98 -14.77
CA LYS A 60 -7.59 -8.35 -14.92
C LYS A 60 -6.53 -9.46 -14.77
N GLN A 61 -5.32 -9.13 -14.29
CA GLN A 61 -4.22 -10.07 -14.09
C GLN A 61 -4.35 -10.75 -12.73
N LYS A 62 -5.25 -11.74 -12.66
CA LYS A 62 -5.60 -12.45 -11.41
C LYS A 62 -4.37 -12.99 -10.67
N ILE A 63 -3.36 -13.49 -11.39
CA ILE A 63 -2.13 -14.07 -10.81
C ILE A 63 -1.27 -12.99 -10.15
N ALA A 64 -0.96 -11.90 -10.85
CA ALA A 64 -0.12 -10.81 -10.31
C ALA A 64 -0.75 -10.18 -9.06
N THR A 65 -2.06 -9.92 -9.10
CA THR A 65 -2.79 -9.37 -7.95
C THR A 65 -2.89 -10.37 -6.79
N ALA A 66 -2.96 -11.67 -7.05
CA ALA A 66 -2.94 -12.69 -6.00
C ALA A 66 -1.56 -12.80 -5.35
N PHE A 67 -0.50 -12.88 -6.16
CA PHE A 67 0.89 -12.92 -5.69
C PHE A 67 1.23 -11.69 -4.83
N ALA A 68 0.93 -10.48 -5.32
CA ALA A 68 1.15 -9.26 -4.54
C ALA A 68 0.36 -9.25 -3.22
N GLY A 69 -0.84 -9.82 -3.22
CA GLY A 69 -1.66 -10.00 -2.02
C GLY A 69 -1.02 -10.91 -0.98
N VAL A 70 -0.53 -12.08 -1.41
CA VAL A 70 0.14 -13.04 -0.53
C VAL A 70 1.45 -12.47 -0.01
N THR A 71 2.28 -11.92 -0.91
CA THR A 71 3.55 -11.29 -0.53
C THR A 71 3.34 -10.15 0.46
N GLY A 72 2.36 -9.26 0.21
CA GLY A 72 2.01 -8.20 1.15
C GLY A 72 1.62 -8.73 2.53
N ALA A 73 0.85 -9.83 2.58
CA ALA A 73 0.44 -10.44 3.85
C ALA A 73 1.61 -10.98 4.65
N VAL A 74 2.48 -11.72 3.97
CA VAL A 74 3.67 -12.31 4.58
C VAL A 74 4.61 -11.21 5.07
N MET A 75 4.85 -10.17 4.27
CA MET A 75 5.71 -9.05 4.66
C MET A 75 5.17 -8.30 5.87
N ILE A 76 3.86 -8.04 5.94
CA ILE A 76 3.28 -7.38 7.11
C ILE A 76 3.37 -8.25 8.36
N GLY A 77 3.07 -9.54 8.24
CA GLY A 77 3.25 -10.47 9.36
C GLY A 77 4.69 -10.49 9.86
N PHE A 78 5.66 -10.54 8.96
CA PHE A 78 7.07 -10.53 9.31
C PHE A 78 7.52 -9.19 9.92
N HIS A 79 7.02 -8.06 9.41
CA HIS A 79 7.32 -6.73 9.96
C HIS A 79 6.85 -6.61 11.41
N LEU A 80 5.66 -7.14 11.73
CA LEU A 80 5.15 -7.12 13.09
C LEU A 80 5.93 -8.04 14.03
N ILE A 81 6.35 -9.21 13.57
CA ILE A 81 7.21 -10.09 14.36
C ILE A 81 8.54 -9.38 14.66
N ALA A 82 9.13 -8.73 13.66
CA ALA A 82 10.37 -7.97 13.82
C ALA A 82 10.19 -6.81 14.82
N GLU A 83 9.14 -6.00 14.69
CA GLU A 83 8.81 -4.91 15.62
C GLU A 83 8.54 -5.43 17.04
N MET A 84 7.78 -6.52 17.19
CA MET A 84 7.51 -7.13 18.50
C MET A 84 8.79 -7.65 19.17
N SER A 85 9.74 -8.18 18.39
CA SER A 85 11.04 -8.62 18.91
C SER A 85 11.92 -7.45 19.39
N LEU A 86 11.82 -6.29 18.74
CA LEU A 86 12.49 -5.05 19.14
C LEU A 86 11.85 -4.42 20.38
N ILE A 87 10.52 -4.47 20.49
CA ILE A 87 9.77 -3.99 21.66
C ILE A 87 10.05 -4.86 22.90
N ALA A 88 10.25 -6.17 22.73
CA ALA A 88 10.64 -7.04 23.84
C ALA A 88 12.04 -6.72 24.41
N ALA A 89 12.91 -6.07 23.61
CA ALA A 89 14.24 -5.65 24.01
C ALA A 89 14.28 -4.24 24.64
N ILE A 90 13.35 -3.34 24.28
CA ILE A 90 13.30 -1.96 24.77
C ILE A 90 12.14 -1.80 25.75
N ARG A 91 12.43 -1.75 27.06
CA ARG A 91 11.45 -1.44 28.12
C ARG A 91 11.00 0.03 28.06
N PHE A 92 10.26 0.43 27.03
CA PHE A 92 9.49 1.69 27.00
C PHE A 92 8.20 1.50 26.18
N PRO A 93 7.03 1.43 26.83
CA PRO A 93 5.75 1.25 26.15
C PRO A 93 5.19 2.61 25.77
N ALA A 94 5.68 3.24 24.70
CA ALA A 94 5.10 4.52 24.28
C ALA A 94 5.27 4.78 22.78
N MET A 95 4.13 4.91 22.11
CA MET A 95 3.90 5.58 20.81
C MET A 95 4.03 4.80 19.49
N THR A 96 4.70 3.65 19.38
CA THR A 96 4.70 2.87 18.11
C THR A 96 3.66 1.73 18.07
N ASN A 97 3.14 1.35 19.24
CA ASN A 97 2.32 0.15 19.44
C ASN A 97 0.92 0.18 18.78
N PRO A 98 0.14 1.29 18.79
CA PRO A 98 -1.19 1.31 18.16
C PRO A 98 -1.14 1.28 16.62
N PHE A 99 -0.05 1.78 16.02
CA PHE A 99 0.02 2.10 14.61
C PHE A 99 0.42 0.90 13.74
N GLY A 100 1.31 0.03 14.24
CA GLY A 100 1.58 -1.27 13.61
C GLY A 100 0.33 -2.15 13.58
N TYR A 101 -0.47 -2.15 14.66
CA TYR A 101 -1.75 -2.85 14.69
C TYR A 101 -2.79 -2.23 13.76
N ALA A 102 -2.80 -0.91 13.55
CA ALA A 102 -3.69 -0.26 12.59
C ALA A 102 -3.33 -0.62 11.13
N ALA A 103 -2.04 -0.68 10.79
CA ALA A 103 -1.59 -1.14 9.47
C ALA A 103 -1.91 -2.63 9.25
N LEU A 104 -1.74 -3.47 10.28
CA LEU A 104 -2.18 -4.87 10.25
C LEU A 104 -3.69 -4.99 10.07
N ALA A 105 -4.47 -4.23 10.84
CA ALA A 105 -5.92 -4.24 10.77
C ALA A 105 -6.39 -3.82 9.37
N ALA A 106 -5.85 -2.73 8.82
CA ALA A 106 -6.12 -2.31 7.45
C ALA A 106 -5.78 -3.40 6.44
N PHE A 107 -4.65 -4.11 6.63
CA PHE A 107 -4.27 -5.20 5.76
C PHE A 107 -5.20 -6.43 5.87
N ILE A 108 -5.52 -6.89 7.08
CA ILE A 108 -6.43 -8.01 7.33
C ILE A 108 -7.82 -7.68 6.78
N THR A 109 -8.34 -6.48 7.07
CA THR A 109 -9.61 -6.01 6.54
C THR A 109 -9.58 -5.99 5.02
N ALA A 110 -8.50 -5.54 4.39
CA ALA A 110 -8.36 -5.59 2.94
C ALA A 110 -8.32 -7.01 2.37
N LEU A 111 -7.65 -7.95 3.05
CA LEU A 111 -7.56 -9.35 2.64
C LEU A 111 -8.94 -10.03 2.75
N VAL A 112 -9.63 -9.86 3.87
CA VAL A 112 -11.00 -10.35 4.10
C VAL A 112 -11.94 -9.79 3.05
N MET A 113 -11.92 -8.47 2.84
CA MET A 113 -12.77 -7.82 1.86
C MET A 113 -12.43 -8.25 0.42
N LYS A 114 -11.16 -8.59 0.12
CA LYS A 114 -10.75 -9.13 -1.19
C LYS A 114 -11.28 -10.55 -1.40
N VAL A 115 -11.30 -11.40 -0.37
CA VAL A 115 -11.97 -12.71 -0.42
C VAL A 115 -13.46 -12.53 -0.69
N LEU A 116 -14.11 -11.62 0.05
CA LEU A 116 -15.52 -11.29 -0.14
C LEU A 116 -15.82 -10.72 -1.54
N SER A 117 -14.88 -10.00 -2.15
CA SER A 117 -15.01 -9.45 -3.51
C SER A 117 -15.04 -10.50 -4.63
N ARG A 118 -14.68 -11.76 -4.34
CA ARG A 118 -14.82 -12.89 -5.28
C ARG A 118 -16.27 -13.36 -5.43
N ILE A 119 -17.15 -12.93 -4.54
CA ILE A 119 -18.59 -13.15 -4.62
C ILE A 119 -19.13 -12.06 -5.56
N ASP A 120 -19.37 -12.43 -6.81
CA ASP A 120 -19.38 -11.59 -8.02
C ASP A 120 -20.42 -10.44 -8.08
N GLN A 121 -21.15 -10.18 -7.00
CA GLN A 121 -22.30 -9.26 -7.00
C GLN A 121 -22.05 -7.89 -6.38
N TRP A 122 -20.90 -7.62 -5.76
CA TRP A 122 -20.73 -6.38 -4.98
C TRP A 122 -19.54 -5.53 -5.45
N SER A 123 -19.78 -4.78 -6.52
CA SER A 123 -18.95 -3.63 -6.94
C SER A 123 -18.62 -2.66 -5.78
N ARG A 124 -19.55 -2.48 -4.84
CA ARG A 124 -19.34 -1.71 -3.59
C ARG A 124 -18.28 -2.33 -2.67
N ILE A 125 -18.27 -3.66 -2.49
CA ILE A 125 -17.24 -4.35 -1.68
C ILE A 125 -15.84 -4.09 -2.27
N ARG A 126 -15.71 -4.13 -3.59
CA ARG A 126 -14.44 -3.81 -4.27
C ARG A 126 -13.94 -2.40 -3.97
N GLN A 127 -14.85 -1.41 -3.91
CA GLN A 127 -14.49 -0.03 -3.53
C GLN A 127 -14.04 0.04 -2.06
N TYR A 128 -14.74 -0.65 -1.16
CA TYR A 128 -14.33 -0.74 0.24
C TYR A 128 -12.95 -1.38 0.41
N VAL A 129 -12.66 -2.48 -0.31
CA VAL A 129 -11.31 -3.08 -0.36
C VAL A 129 -10.26 -2.04 -0.76
N HIS A 130 -10.53 -1.31 -1.83
CA HIS A 130 -9.62 -0.30 -2.34
C HIS A 130 -9.41 0.85 -1.35
N GLY A 131 -10.47 1.30 -0.69
CA GLY A 131 -10.39 2.35 0.33
C GLY A 131 -9.57 1.90 1.54
N VAL A 132 -9.84 0.69 2.05
CA VAL A 132 -9.11 0.13 3.19
C VAL A 132 -7.63 -0.06 2.85
N LEU A 133 -7.29 -0.61 1.68
CA LEU A 133 -5.89 -0.74 1.24
C LEU A 133 -5.20 0.64 1.14
N THR A 134 -5.89 1.64 0.58
CA THR A 134 -5.36 3.00 0.43
C THR A 134 -5.11 3.66 1.78
N ILE A 135 -6.02 3.48 2.74
CA ILE A 135 -5.84 3.92 4.12
C ILE A 135 -4.63 3.22 4.75
N GLY A 136 -4.48 1.91 4.55
CA GLY A 136 -3.30 1.15 5.01
C GLY A 136 -1.98 1.71 4.45
N VAL A 137 -1.92 1.99 3.13
CA VAL A 137 -0.77 2.65 2.50
C VAL A 137 -0.50 4.02 3.13
N GLY A 138 -1.54 4.83 3.36
CA GLY A 138 -1.42 6.13 4.01
C GLY A 138 -0.87 6.06 5.43
N PHE A 139 -1.32 5.07 6.22
CA PHE A 139 -0.80 4.86 7.57
C PHE A 139 0.67 4.45 7.57
N VAL A 140 1.06 3.50 6.70
CA VAL A 140 2.47 3.10 6.58
C VAL A 140 3.32 4.30 6.12
N TYR A 141 2.81 5.10 5.18
CA TYR A 141 3.46 6.34 4.78
C TYR A 141 3.70 7.28 5.95
N TRP A 142 2.65 7.62 6.69
CA TRP A 142 2.74 8.55 7.81
C TRP A 142 3.70 8.04 8.89
N HIS A 143 3.62 6.76 9.24
CA HIS A 143 4.50 6.13 10.22
C HIS A 143 5.98 6.28 9.82
N VAL A 144 6.33 5.88 8.59
CA VAL A 144 7.72 5.92 8.13
C VAL A 144 8.21 7.36 7.89
N ALA A 145 7.34 8.24 7.37
CA ALA A 145 7.67 9.65 7.14
C ALA A 145 7.83 10.45 8.44
N SER A 146 7.28 9.97 9.57
CA SER A 146 7.49 10.59 10.88
C SER A 146 8.91 10.40 11.44
N ILE A 147 9.71 9.50 10.84
CA ILE A 147 11.10 9.29 11.21
C ILE A 147 11.94 10.42 10.61
N GLY A 148 12.57 11.25 11.45
CA GLY A 148 13.28 12.45 11.00
C GLY A 148 14.35 12.23 9.93
N ILE A 149 15.14 11.14 10.03
CA ILE A 149 16.15 10.82 9.00
C ILE A 149 15.51 10.47 7.66
N VAL A 150 14.34 9.84 7.68
CA VAL A 150 13.63 9.46 6.47
C VAL A 150 13.11 10.70 5.76
N ALA A 151 12.51 11.63 6.51
CA ALA A 151 11.98 12.88 5.97
C ALA A 151 13.06 13.77 5.32
N THR A 152 14.31 13.65 5.77
CA THR A 152 15.46 14.41 5.24
C THR A 152 16.21 13.69 4.12
N THR A 153 15.94 12.39 3.90
CA THR A 153 16.60 11.59 2.85
C THR A 153 15.83 11.70 1.54
N TRP A 154 16.21 12.64 0.67
CA TRP A 154 15.56 12.91 -0.62
C TRP A 154 15.36 11.68 -1.52
N LEU A 155 16.39 10.83 -1.62
CA LEU A 155 16.34 9.59 -2.42
C LEU A 155 15.34 8.56 -1.87
N PHE A 156 14.90 8.71 -0.62
CA PHE A 156 13.87 7.89 -0.02
C PHE A 156 12.51 8.59 -0.06
N ILE A 157 12.42 9.80 0.48
CA ILE A 157 11.13 10.47 0.73
C ILE A 157 10.42 10.85 -0.56
N VAL A 158 11.14 11.27 -1.60
CA VAL A 158 10.54 11.64 -2.89
C VAL A 158 9.84 10.46 -3.55
N PRO A 159 10.52 9.32 -3.82
CA PRO A 159 9.84 8.20 -4.42
C PRO A 159 8.77 7.58 -3.50
N PHE A 160 8.98 7.61 -2.18
CA PHE A 160 7.97 7.16 -1.21
C PHE A 160 6.66 7.96 -1.31
N THR A 161 6.78 9.29 -1.34
CA THR A 161 5.65 10.21 -1.49
C THR A 161 5.00 10.11 -2.85
N ALA A 162 5.79 9.95 -3.91
CA ALA A 162 5.28 9.79 -5.27
C ALA A 162 4.37 8.56 -5.39
N ILE A 163 4.76 7.43 -4.79
CA ILE A 163 3.93 6.22 -4.75
C ILE A 163 2.64 6.43 -3.94
N LEU A 164 2.68 7.21 -2.85
CA LEU A 164 1.47 7.53 -2.08
C LEU A 164 0.49 8.35 -2.92
N VAL A 165 0.96 9.46 -3.51
CA VAL A 165 0.13 10.36 -4.33
C VAL A 165 -0.49 9.58 -5.47
N TRP A 166 0.28 8.69 -6.10
CA TRP A 166 -0.22 7.83 -7.16
C TRP A 166 -1.31 6.88 -6.67
N THR A 167 -1.12 6.24 -5.52
CA THR A 167 -2.10 5.36 -4.89
C THR A 167 -3.41 6.10 -4.59
N LEU A 168 -3.32 7.30 -4.02
CA LEU A 168 -4.47 8.17 -3.76
C LEU A 168 -5.20 8.57 -5.04
N TYR A 169 -4.46 9.01 -6.07
CA TYR A 169 -5.02 9.36 -7.37
C TYR A 169 -5.75 8.17 -8.01
N HIS A 170 -5.15 6.98 -7.96
CA HIS A 170 -5.78 5.76 -8.47
C HIS A 170 -7.09 5.47 -7.74
N PHE A 171 -7.09 5.51 -6.41
CA PHE A 171 -8.29 5.32 -5.60
C PHE A 171 -9.42 6.30 -5.97
N VAL A 172 -9.11 7.60 -6.05
CA VAL A 172 -10.07 8.64 -6.46
C VAL A 172 -10.62 8.37 -7.86
N SER A 173 -9.77 8.00 -8.81
CA SER A 173 -10.19 7.68 -10.17
C SER A 173 -11.15 6.49 -10.24
N VAL A 174 -10.90 5.42 -9.47
CA VAL A 174 -11.76 4.23 -9.39
C VAL A 174 -13.12 4.56 -8.78
N ILE A 175 -13.17 5.44 -7.77
CA ILE A 175 -14.44 5.92 -7.20
C ILE A 175 -15.23 6.71 -8.24
N ILE A 176 -14.60 7.68 -8.91
CA ILE A 176 -15.28 8.54 -9.90
C ILE A 176 -15.81 7.72 -11.07
N LEU A 177 -14.99 6.81 -11.62
CA LEU A 177 -15.38 5.96 -12.75
C LEU A 177 -16.54 5.04 -12.41
N ASN A 178 -16.54 4.45 -11.21
CA ASN A 178 -17.64 3.60 -10.77
C ASN A 178 -18.90 4.41 -10.46
N LYS A 179 -18.80 5.61 -9.84
CA LYS A 179 -19.97 6.50 -9.66
C LYS A 179 -20.65 6.80 -10.99
N LYS A 180 -19.88 7.14 -12.03
CA LYS A 180 -20.43 7.35 -13.39
C LYS A 180 -21.11 6.10 -13.94
N ARG A 181 -20.54 4.92 -13.71
CA ARG A 181 -21.13 3.64 -14.14
C ARG A 181 -22.45 3.33 -13.42
N PHE A 182 -22.58 3.64 -12.14
CA PHE A 182 -23.85 3.47 -11.40
C PHE A 182 -24.91 4.49 -11.84
N ALA A 183 -24.53 5.75 -12.06
CA ALA A 183 -25.45 6.77 -12.59
C ALA A 183 -26.01 6.40 -13.98
N LEU A 184 -25.21 5.72 -14.81
CA LEU A 184 -25.66 5.24 -16.13
C LEU A 184 -26.49 3.95 -16.08
N LEU A 185 -26.49 3.24 -14.95
CA LEU A 185 -27.24 2.00 -14.72
C LEU A 185 -28.47 2.19 -13.83
N SER A 186 -28.67 3.38 -13.26
CA SER A 186 -29.88 3.80 -12.56
C SER A 186 -30.56 4.91 -13.38
N PRO A 187 -31.48 4.58 -14.32
CA PRO A 187 -32.27 5.60 -14.99
C PRO A 187 -33.30 6.27 -14.06
N GLU A 188 -33.52 5.74 -12.85
CA GLU A 188 -34.66 6.12 -12.01
C GLU A 188 -34.47 7.40 -11.19
N ASP A 189 -33.26 7.96 -11.07
CA ASP A 189 -33.03 9.18 -10.27
C ASP A 189 -33.10 10.50 -11.08
N THR A 190 -33.80 10.50 -12.22
CA THR A 190 -34.00 11.72 -13.04
C THR A 190 -35.46 12.20 -13.08
N GLN A 191 -36.27 11.88 -12.07
CA GLN A 191 -37.59 12.48 -11.87
C GLN A 191 -37.94 12.62 -10.39
N VAL A 192 -37.46 13.68 -9.73
CA VAL A 192 -38.22 14.47 -8.75
C VAL A 192 -37.81 15.93 -8.89
#